data_AF-A0A0R1ZIM3-F1
#
_entry.id   AF-A0A0R1ZIM3-F1
#
_cell.length_a   1.000
_cell.length_b   1.000
_cell.length_c   1.000
_cell.angle_alpha   90.00
_cell.angle_beta   90.00
_cell.angle_gamma   90.00
#
_symmetry.space_group_name_H-M   'P 1'
#
loop_
_entity.id
_entity.type
_entity.pdbx_description
1 polymer ?
#
loop_
_entity_poly.entity_id
_entity_poly.type
_entity_poly.pdbx_seq_one_letter_code
_entity_poly.pdbx_strand_id
1 'polypeptide(L)'
;MESVMYFIFFAGILLLAVDDARRQSVPAAISDTWTIALALCSLFSNRGNFLVGICFLVAGGLFAYCTSGMGSADVLVLAASAWTFGGLLTLFALLLACLSGISYGLCIRTKRLAFIPHLLVGTLLALFLNLFLPLA
;
A
#
# COMPACT_ATOMS: atom_id res chain seq x y z
N MET A 1 -19.90 3.11 5.17
CA MET A 1 -18.70 3.94 4.92
C MET A 1 -17.53 3.07 4.47
N GLU A 2 -17.32 1.92 5.10
CA GLU A 2 -16.25 0.97 4.76
C GLU A 2 -16.27 0.48 3.30
N SER A 3 -17.43 0.14 2.74
CA SER A 3 -17.54 -0.28 1.33
C SER A 3 -17.07 0.79 0.34
N VAL A 4 -17.33 2.07 0.66
CA VAL A 4 -16.89 3.21 -0.14
C VAL A 4 -15.37 3.37 -0.02
N MET A 5 -14.82 3.22 1.19
CA MET A 5 -13.38 3.25 1.44
C MET A 5 -12.65 2.14 0.67
N TYR A 6 -13.17 0.91 0.66
CA TYR A 6 -12.61 -0.18 -0.14
C TYR A 6 -12.66 0.12 -1.63
N PHE A 7 -13.76 0.66 -2.14
CA PHE A 7 -13.88 1.03 -3.55
C PHE A 7 -12.84 2.09 -3.93
N ILE A 8 -12.72 3.17 -3.14
CA ILE A 8 -11.71 4.22 -3.35
C ILE A 8 -10.30 3.65 -3.28
N PHE A 9 -10.04 2.76 -2.30
CA PHE A 9 -8.74 2.12 -2.14
C PHE A 9 -8.37 1.30 -3.39
N PHE A 10 -9.23 0.36 -3.80
CA PHE A 10 -8.95 -0.53 -4.93
C PHE A 10 -8.88 0.21 -6.27
N ALA A 11 -9.75 1.18 -6.51
CA ALA A 11 -9.70 2.00 -7.72
C ALA A 11 -8.39 2.78 -7.80
N GLY A 12 -7.97 3.42 -6.69
CA GLY A 12 -6.73 4.18 -6.66
C GLY A 12 -5.49 3.30 -6.78
N ILE A 13 -5.34 2.26 -5.97
CA ILE A 13 -4.16 1.38 -6.03
C ILE A 13 -4.03 0.70 -7.39
N LEU A 14 -5.13 0.36 -8.07
CA LEU A 14 -5.10 -0.20 -9.42
C LEU A 14 -4.55 0.82 -10.43
N LEU A 15 -5.04 2.07 -10.38
CA LEU A 15 -4.54 3.15 -11.24
C LEU A 15 -3.04 3.40 -10.97
N LEU A 16 -2.65 3.51 -9.71
CA LEU A 16 -1.26 3.71 -9.31
C LEU A 16 -0.37 2.53 -9.72
N ALA A 17 -0.85 1.29 -9.59
CA ALA A 17 -0.12 0.10 -10.02
C ALA A 17 0.11 0.09 -11.54
N VAL A 18 -0.90 0.49 -12.33
CA VAL A 18 -0.75 0.57 -13.80
C VAL A 18 0.25 1.64 -14.19
N ASP A 19 0.21 2.82 -13.56
CA ASP A 19 1.16 3.89 -13.83
C ASP A 19 2.59 3.52 -13.39
N ASP A 20 2.75 2.89 -12.23
CA ASP A 20 4.04 2.42 -11.73
C ASP A 20 4.63 1.32 -12.63
N ALA A 21 3.81 0.37 -13.08
CA ALA A 21 4.25 -0.68 -14.01
C ALA A 21 4.70 -0.12 -15.36
N ARG A 22 4.06 0.95 -15.85
CA ARG A 22 4.36 1.55 -17.16
C ARG A 22 5.50 2.56 -17.12
N ARG A 23 5.56 3.38 -16.07
CA ARG A 23 6.43 4.57 -16.00
C ARG A 23 7.45 4.52 -14.87
N GLN A 24 7.41 3.50 -14.00
CA GLN A 24 8.23 3.39 -12.79
C GLN A 24 8.20 4.66 -11.94
N SER A 25 7.09 5.38 -12.00
CA SER A 25 6.85 6.66 -11.37
C SER A 25 5.35 6.88 -11.28
N VAL A 26 4.94 7.51 -10.19
CA VAL A 26 3.54 7.79 -9.90
C VAL A 26 3.32 9.30 -9.88
N PRO A 27 2.26 9.82 -10.54
CA PRO A 27 1.92 11.24 -10.47
C PRO A 27 1.57 11.66 -9.04
N ALA A 28 2.39 12.52 -8.44
CA ALA A 28 2.22 12.99 -7.06
C ALA A 28 0.83 13.58 -6.80
N ALA A 29 0.29 14.36 -7.73
CA ALA A 29 -1.04 14.95 -7.59
C ALA A 29 -2.14 13.88 -7.40
N ILE A 30 -2.03 12.73 -8.09
CA ILE A 30 -3.00 11.65 -7.99
C ILE A 30 -2.78 10.87 -6.70
N SER A 31 -1.54 10.49 -6.37
CA SER A 31 -1.24 9.76 -5.14
C SER A 31 -1.65 10.56 -3.91
N ASP A 32 -1.29 11.83 -3.85
CA ASP A 32 -1.51 12.67 -2.66
C ASP A 32 -3.00 12.92 -2.44
N THR A 33 -3.74 13.27 -3.50
CA THR A 33 -5.19 13.49 -3.41
C THR A 33 -5.93 12.22 -2.99
N TRP A 34 -5.55 11.07 -3.56
CA TRP A 34 -6.14 9.78 -3.21
C TRP A 34 -5.84 9.38 -1.76
N THR A 35 -4.59 9.55 -1.32
CA THR A 35 -4.16 9.24 0.05
C THR A 35 -4.86 10.15 1.05
N ILE A 36 -4.99 11.45 0.79
CA ILE A 36 -5.74 12.38 1.66
C ILE A 36 -7.22 11.96 1.77
N ALA A 37 -7.86 11.57 0.66
CA ALA A 37 -9.25 11.11 0.68
C ALA A 37 -9.43 9.88 1.60
N LEU A 38 -8.53 8.91 1.53
CA LEU A 38 -8.54 7.73 2.41
C LEU A 38 -8.23 8.08 3.87
N ALA A 39 -7.30 9.02 4.11
CA ALA A 39 -6.99 9.51 5.45
C ALA A 39 -8.22 10.10 6.13
N LEU A 40 -8.95 10.95 5.41
CA LEU A 40 -10.19 11.56 5.90
C LEU A 40 -11.27 10.49 6.13
N CYS A 41 -11.47 9.57 5.19
CA CYS A 41 -12.41 8.47 5.37
C CYS A 41 -12.10 7.63 6.62
N SER A 42 -10.82 7.33 6.86
CA SER A 42 -10.36 6.57 8.01
C SER A 42 -10.53 7.36 9.31
N LEU A 43 -10.20 8.65 9.32
CA LEU A 43 -10.38 9.53 10.49
C LEU A 43 -11.83 9.54 10.99
N PHE A 44 -12.80 9.56 10.07
CA PHE A 44 -14.23 9.54 10.40
C PHE A 44 -14.81 8.14 10.63
N SER A 45 -14.24 7.09 10.03
CA SER A 45 -14.75 5.71 10.17
C SER A 45 -14.15 4.99 11.37
N ASN A 46 -12.81 5.03 11.51
CA ASN A 46 -12.07 4.27 12.50
C ASN A 46 -10.75 4.99 12.85
N ARG A 47 -10.77 5.73 13.96
CA ARG A 47 -9.61 6.49 14.47
C ARG A 47 -8.40 5.61 14.81
N GLY A 48 -8.63 4.33 15.16
CA GLY A 48 -7.55 3.39 15.42
C GLY A 48 -6.71 3.14 14.16
N ASN A 49 -7.38 2.81 13.07
CA ASN A 49 -6.71 2.61 11.77
C ASN A 49 -6.05 3.91 11.29
N PHE A 50 -6.68 5.06 11.51
CA PHE A 50 -6.09 6.37 11.20
C PHE A 50 -4.72 6.57 11.86
N LEU A 51 -4.63 6.34 13.18
CA LEU A 51 -3.36 6.43 13.93
C LEU A 51 -2.33 5.43 13.42
N VAL A 52 -2.75 4.19 13.14
CA VAL A 52 -1.85 3.17 12.60
C VAL A 52 -1.28 3.61 11.26
N GLY A 53 -2.08 4.15 10.35
CA GLY A 53 -1.56 4.64 9.07
C GLY A 53 -0.66 5.87 9.20
N ILE A 54 -0.85 6.74 10.21
CA ILE A 54 0.14 7.78 10.53
C ILE A 54 1.48 7.14 10.96
N CYS A 55 1.45 6.09 11.78
CA CYS A 55 2.68 5.37 12.14
C CYS A 55 3.38 4.81 10.90
N PHE A 56 2.64 4.28 9.92
CA PHE A 56 3.21 3.85 8.64
C PHE A 56 3.80 4.99 7.82
N LEU A 57 3.15 6.16 7.76
CA LEU A 57 3.72 7.34 7.10
C LEU A 57 5.03 7.78 7.74
N VAL A 58 5.07 7.89 9.07
CA VAL A 58 6.25 8.36 9.78
C VAL A 58 7.38 7.34 9.69
N ALA A 59 7.09 6.06 10.00
CA ALA A 59 8.10 5.01 9.95
C ALA A 59 8.59 4.75 8.53
N GLY A 60 7.68 4.68 7.55
CA GLY A 60 8.01 4.49 6.15
C GLY A 60 8.74 5.69 5.55
N GLY A 61 8.34 6.92 5.92
CA GLY A 61 9.02 8.14 5.51
C GLY A 61 10.43 8.24 6.08
N LEU A 62 10.61 7.92 7.36
CA LEU A 62 11.93 7.86 7.99
C LEU A 62 12.80 6.77 7.35
N PHE A 63 12.23 5.60 7.07
CA PHE A 63 12.93 4.51 6.38
C PHE A 63 13.35 4.91 4.97
N ALA A 64 12.45 5.53 4.19
CA ALA A 64 12.74 6.04 2.85
C ALA A 64 13.84 7.10 2.89
N TYR A 65 13.80 8.01 3.86
CA TYR A 65 14.83 9.03 4.06
C TYR A 65 16.20 8.42 4.38
N CYS A 66 16.26 7.46 5.31
CA CYS A 66 17.51 6.84 5.74
C CYS A 66 18.12 5.90 4.68
N THR A 67 17.30 5.20 3.90
CA THR A 67 17.79 4.17 2.95
C THR A 67 17.89 4.66 1.51
N SER A 68 17.24 5.79 1.17
CA SER A 68 17.11 6.29 -0.21
C SER A 68 16.54 5.26 -1.20
N GLY A 69 15.95 4.17 -0.70
CA GLY A 69 15.58 3.00 -1.50
C GLY A 69 14.08 2.91 -1.82
N MET A 70 13.24 3.69 -1.12
CA MET A 70 11.79 3.60 -1.22
C MET A 70 11.19 4.91 -1.73
N GLY A 71 10.27 4.83 -2.69
CA GLY A 71 9.59 5.99 -3.23
C GLY A 71 8.57 6.56 -2.23
N SER A 72 8.34 7.87 -2.30
CA SER A 72 7.28 8.51 -1.50
C SER A 72 5.91 7.89 -1.78
N ALA A 73 5.64 7.54 -3.04
CA ALA A 73 4.41 6.85 -3.45
C ALA A 73 4.23 5.52 -2.69
N ASP A 74 5.28 4.71 -2.55
CA ASP A 74 5.20 3.42 -1.86
C ASP A 74 4.79 3.59 -0.38
N VAL A 75 5.35 4.61 0.28
CA VAL A 75 5.02 4.96 1.66
C VAL A 75 3.55 5.40 1.77
N LEU A 76 3.08 6.21 0.81
CA LEU A 76 1.68 6.66 0.77
C LEU A 76 0.71 5.49 0.54
N VAL A 77 1.04 4.54 -0.34
CA VAL A 77 0.19 3.35 -0.56
C VAL A 77 0.15 2.47 0.68
N LEU A 78 1.28 2.30 1.40
CA LEU A 78 1.32 1.55 2.65
C LEU A 78 0.46 2.20 3.75
N ALA A 79 0.56 3.51 3.91
CA ALA A 79 -0.31 4.25 4.82
C ALA A 79 -1.79 4.13 4.45
N ALA A 80 -2.11 4.23 3.16
CA ALA A 80 -3.46 4.05 2.65
C ALA A 80 -4.00 2.64 2.93
N SER A 81 -3.18 1.59 2.80
CA SER A 81 -3.59 0.23 3.18
C SER A 81 -3.83 0.11 4.70
N ALA A 82 -2.99 0.73 5.52
CA ALA A 82 -3.15 0.72 6.98
C ALA A 82 -4.42 1.44 7.44
N TRP A 83 -4.76 2.57 6.79
CA TRP A 83 -6.00 3.28 7.03
C TRP A 83 -7.25 2.49 6.64
N THR A 84 -7.12 1.61 5.64
CA THR A 84 -8.24 0.85 5.09
C THR A 84 -8.45 -0.47 5.83
N PHE A 85 -7.38 -1.22 6.10
CA PHE A 85 -7.45 -2.60 6.62
C PHE A 85 -6.85 -2.78 8.02
N GLY A 86 -6.17 -1.77 8.55
CA GLY A 86 -5.42 -1.87 9.80
C GLY A 86 -3.98 -2.36 9.60
N GLY A 87 -3.22 -2.37 10.70
CA GLY A 87 -1.78 -2.56 10.67
C GLY A 87 -1.34 -3.97 10.33
N LEU A 88 -1.95 -4.97 10.96
CA LEU A 88 -1.52 -6.37 10.81
C LEU A 88 -1.72 -6.88 9.38
N LEU A 89 -2.89 -6.60 8.78
CA LEU A 89 -3.18 -6.98 7.40
C LEU A 89 -2.28 -6.24 6.40
N THR A 90 -1.93 -4.99 6.71
CA THR A 90 -0.97 -4.20 5.92
C THR A 90 0.45 -4.76 6.00
N LEU A 91 0.93 -5.15 7.18
CA LEU A 91 2.23 -5.80 7.33
C LEU A 91 2.27 -7.14 6.58
N PHE A 92 1.19 -7.91 6.66
CA PHE A 92 1.09 -9.18 5.95
C PHE A 92 1.08 -8.98 4.43
N ALA A 93 0.32 -7.99 3.94
CA ALA A 93 0.32 -7.59 2.53
C ALA A 93 1.71 -7.11 2.06
N LEU A 94 2.40 -6.31 2.88
CA LEU A 94 3.77 -5.87 2.64
C LEU A 94 4.75 -7.05 2.55
N LEU A 95 4.64 -8.03 3.46
CA LEU A 95 5.45 -9.24 3.42
C LEU A 95 5.24 -10.01 2.11
N LEU A 96 3.98 -10.23 1.72
CA LEU A 96 3.63 -10.90 0.45
C LEU A 96 4.14 -10.11 -0.77
N ALA A 97 4.01 -8.78 -0.72
CA ALA A 97 4.53 -7.90 -1.76
C ALA A 97 6.05 -8.05 -1.92
N CYS A 98 6.79 -8.00 -0.81
CA CYS A 98 8.24 -8.20 -0.80
C CYS A 98 8.64 -9.58 -1.35
N LEU A 99 7.97 -10.65 -0.92
CA LEU A 99 8.24 -12.00 -1.43
C LEU A 99 7.98 -12.11 -2.93
N SER A 100 6.89 -11.52 -3.42
CA SER A 100 6.54 -11.52 -4.84
C SER A 100 7.53 -10.68 -5.66
N GLY A 101 7.98 -9.53 -5.14
CA GLY A 101 8.96 -8.66 -5.78
C GLY A 101 10.36 -9.28 -5.84
N ILE A 102 10.80 -9.94 -4.76
CA ILE A 102 12.07 -10.68 -4.74
C ILE A 102 12.03 -11.84 -5.74
N SER A 103 10.94 -12.61 -5.74
CA SER A 103 10.75 -13.72 -6.68
C SER A 103 10.80 -13.23 -8.13
N TYR A 104 10.09 -12.15 -8.44
CA TYR A 104 10.08 -11.54 -9.76
C TYR A 104 11.47 -11.00 -10.17
N GLY A 105 12.14 -10.30 -9.25
CA GLY A 105 13.50 -9.77 -9.47
C GLY A 105 14.53 -10.86 -9.72
N LEU A 106 14.42 -12.01 -9.04
CA LEU A 106 15.27 -13.18 -9.28
C LEU A 106 14.99 -13.83 -10.64
N CYS A 107 13.72 -13.93 -11.04
CA CYS A 107 13.33 -14.53 -12.33
C CYS A 107 13.77 -13.68 -13.53
N ILE A 108 13.59 -12.36 -13.46
CA ILE A 108 13.75 -11.46 -14.62
C ILE A 108 15.07 -10.67 -14.57
N ARG A 109 15.83 -10.79 -13.47
CA ARG A 109 17.14 -10.15 -13.26
C ARG A 109 17.13 -8.62 -13.43
N THR A 110 16.00 -7.97 -13.17
CA THR A 110 15.87 -6.51 -13.22
C THR A 110 16.20 -5.88 -11.87
N LYS A 111 17.02 -4.81 -11.89
CA LYS A 111 17.39 -4.05 -10.68
C LYS A 111 16.31 -3.08 -10.20
N ARG A 112 15.36 -2.71 -11.06
CA ARG A 112 14.22 -1.86 -10.71
C ARG A 112 12.94 -2.68 -10.68
N LEU A 113 12.21 -2.57 -9.58
CA LEU A 113 10.93 -3.23 -9.35
C LEU A 113 9.86 -2.15 -9.20
N ALA A 114 8.76 -2.31 -9.93
CA ALA A 114 7.54 -1.55 -9.69
C ALA A 114 6.87 -2.16 -8.45
N PHE A 115 6.98 -1.50 -7.30
CA PHE A 115 6.57 -2.06 -6.01
C PHE A 115 5.04 -2.08 -5.84
N ILE A 116 4.34 -1.10 -6.41
CA ILE A 116 2.89 -0.92 -6.21
C ILE A 116 2.07 -2.08 -6.80
N PRO A 117 2.37 -2.63 -8.00
CA PRO A 117 1.74 -3.86 -8.50
C PRO A 117 1.90 -5.06 -7.56
N HIS A 118 3.08 -5.23 -6.97
CA HIS A 118 3.34 -6.30 -6.02
C HIS A 118 2.55 -6.10 -4.72
N LEU A 119 2.41 -4.85 -4.28
CA LEU A 119 1.59 -4.50 -3.13
C LEU A 119 0.09 -4.71 -3.39
N LEU A 120 -0.40 -4.44 -4.60
CA LEU A 120 -1.76 -4.76 -5.01
C LEU A 120 -2.03 -6.27 -4.94
N VAL A 121 -1.13 -7.09 -5.48
CA VAL A 121 -1.26 -8.55 -5.39
C VAL A 121 -1.18 -9.02 -3.94
N GLY A 122 -0.24 -8.48 -3.16
CA GLY A 122 -0.08 -8.80 -1.74
C GLY A 122 -1.32 -8.45 -0.91
N THR A 123 -1.95 -7.30 -1.16
CA THR A 123 -3.18 -6.87 -0.48
C THR A 123 -4.37 -7.76 -0.85
N LEU A 124 -4.55 -8.10 -2.13
CA LEU A 124 -5.60 -9.03 -2.56
C LEU A 124 -5.42 -10.43 -1.93
N LEU A 125 -4.20 -10.95 -1.90
CA LEU A 125 -3.90 -12.23 -1.28
C LEU A 125 -4.09 -12.19 0.24
N ALA A 126 -3.65 -11.12 0.91
CA ALA A 126 -3.86 -10.95 2.34
C ALA A 126 -5.35 -10.92 2.71
N LEU A 127 -6.17 -10.22 1.93
CA LEU A 127 -7.62 -10.19 2.15
C LEU A 127 -8.28 -11.53 1.86
N PHE A 128 -7.88 -12.19 0.76
CA PHE A 128 -8.36 -13.53 0.45
C PHE A 128 -8.03 -14.50 1.59
N LEU A 129 -6.80 -14.50 2.08
CA LEU A 129 -6.39 -15.36 3.20
C LEU A 129 -7.11 -15.00 4.50
N ASN A 130 -7.31 -13.72 4.80
CA ASN A 130 -8.05 -13.29 5.98
C ASN A 130 -9.52 -13.76 5.97
N LEU A 131 -10.09 -14.01 4.79
CA LEU A 131 -11.43 -14.60 4.64
C LEU A 131 -11.48 -16.07 5.07
N PHE A 132 -10.39 -16.82 4.92
CA PHE A 132 -10.30 -18.24 5.31
C PHE A 132 -9.66 -18.45 6.69
N LEU A 133 -8.74 -17.57 7.07
CA LEU A 133 -8.00 -17.63 8.32
C LEU A 133 -7.98 -16.22 8.92
N PRO A 134 -8.97 -15.86 9.76
CA PRO A 134 -9.08 -14.52 10.30
C PRO A 134 -7.86 -14.21 11.17
N LEU A 135 -7.07 -13.25 10.71
CA LEU A 135 -5.94 -12.70 11.45
C LEU A 135 -6.52 -11.65 12.41
N ALA A 136 -6.60 -12.02 13.69
CA ALA A 136 -7.20 -11.22 14.77
C ALA A 136 -6.44 -9.91 15.05
#